data_AF-A0A9P6D591-F1
#
_entry.id   AF-A0A9P6D591-F1
#
_cell.length_a   1.000
_cell.length_b   1.000
_cell.length_c   1.000
_cell.angle_alpha   90.00
_cell.angle_beta   90.00
_cell.angle_gamma   90.00
#
_symmetry.space_group_name_H-M   'P 1'
#
loop_
_entity.id
_entity.type
_entity.pdbx_description
1 polymer ?
#
loop_
_entity_poly.entity_id
_entity_poly.type
_entity_poly.pdbx_seq_one_letter_code
_entity_poly.pdbx_strand_id
1 'polypeptide(L)'
;MSLVGPRVLAARLTFDVLLATLRTHWLPCTLFMIATCLIRSYRKRVGYQHKGRHFVSQTSPQHSSSFFGPFSALWSPISQVDISSPSEQVLLPRRTTKRNMRYQTSARQFKTKKQIVVTTETPYVIHKTTQPYDAFLVLDLEGTCELGTDFNYPNEIIEFPVRLLQWKDRADDGTASTLKAIDEFRTFVKPTWRPTLSQFCTQLTGITQDQVDSAPRFSEALVKLEAFLVKNGLIDVHTKKRLKRFCWCSDGPWDIRDFFVKQCFISQVEMPEWIRGDILDVRSVVQQWRHSQNGLSVQYPPYIATGIRTPLNISAQLNALDLPAFEGRQHSGIDDTRNIARIVTELARRGVRLMPNTTIYPGRRWRWMGKHGQILQDELP
;
A
#
# COMPACT_ATOMS: atom_id res chain seq x y z
N MET A 1 69.68 29.17 29.75
CA MET A 1 70.11 27.77 29.58
C MET A 1 69.06 26.89 30.23
N SER A 2 68.22 26.23 29.44
CA SER A 2 67.27 25.23 29.94
C SER A 2 67.23 24.05 28.97
N LEU A 3 67.47 22.87 29.56
CA LEU A 3 67.65 21.57 28.92
C LEU A 3 66.35 21.06 28.30
N VAL A 4 66.40 20.67 27.02
CA VAL A 4 65.33 19.90 26.36
C VAL A 4 65.72 18.41 26.44
N GLY A 5 64.88 17.62 27.11
CA GLY A 5 65.09 16.19 27.33
C GLY A 5 64.71 15.29 26.13
N PRO A 6 65.19 14.03 26.11
CA PRO A 6 65.22 13.17 24.92
C PRO A 6 63.90 12.44 24.60
N ARG A 7 62.75 13.09 24.74
CA ARG A 7 61.43 12.51 24.38
C ARG A 7 60.80 13.07 23.09
N VAL A 8 61.46 14.01 22.41
CA VAL A 8 60.94 14.62 21.17
C VAL A 8 61.51 13.98 19.90
N LEU A 9 62.60 13.20 19.99
CA LEU A 9 63.20 12.55 18.81
C LEU A 9 62.49 11.25 18.39
N ALA A 10 61.85 10.53 19.30
CA ALA A 10 61.19 9.25 19.00
C ALA A 10 59.82 9.39 18.30
N ALA A 11 59.17 10.55 18.41
CA ALA A 11 57.85 10.80 17.79
C ALA A 11 57.93 11.32 16.35
N ARG A 12 59.10 11.80 15.89
CA ARG A 12 59.30 12.21 14.49
C ARG A 12 59.64 11.03 13.58
N LEU A 13 60.36 10.03 14.09
CA LEU A 13 60.72 8.83 13.32
C LEU A 13 59.53 7.89 13.02
N THR A 14 58.46 7.93 13.80
CA THR A 14 57.25 7.11 13.55
C THR A 14 56.26 7.76 12.58
N PHE A 15 56.30 9.08 12.41
CA PHE A 15 55.40 9.80 11.50
C PHE A 15 55.88 9.75 10.04
N ASP A 16 57.19 9.83 9.81
CA ASP A 16 57.77 9.79 8.46
C ASP A 16 57.71 8.39 7.83
N VAL A 17 57.76 7.32 8.64
CA VAL A 17 57.57 5.93 8.18
C VAL A 17 56.11 5.67 7.79
N LEU A 18 55.14 6.22 8.54
CA LEU A 18 53.71 6.05 8.24
C LEU A 18 53.30 6.78 6.95
N LEU A 19 53.86 7.97 6.68
CA LEU A 19 53.62 8.72 5.43
C LEU A 19 54.27 8.05 4.21
N ALA A 20 55.40 7.39 4.37
CA ALA A 20 56.05 6.64 3.30
C ALA A 20 55.26 5.38 2.90
N THR A 21 54.62 4.68 3.86
CA THR A 21 53.78 3.51 3.58
C THR A 21 52.42 3.89 2.95
N LEU A 22 51.90 5.09 3.25
CA LEU A 22 50.64 5.58 2.67
C LEU A 22 50.79 6.06 1.22
N ARG A 23 52.00 6.42 0.77
CA ARG A 23 52.26 6.83 -0.63
C ARG A 23 52.49 5.67 -1.60
N THR A 24 52.89 4.49 -1.14
CA THR A 24 53.16 3.33 -2.02
C THR A 24 51.95 2.45 -2.30
N HIS A 25 50.86 2.56 -1.52
CA HIS A 25 49.67 1.70 -1.69
C HIS A 25 48.40 2.41 -2.21
N TRP A 26 48.40 3.74 -2.39
CA TRP A 26 47.22 4.49 -2.86
C TRP A 26 47.22 4.86 -4.36
N LEU A 27 48.37 4.79 -5.04
CA LEU A 27 48.42 4.94 -6.50
C LEU A 27 47.93 3.70 -7.30
N PRO A 28 48.10 2.44 -6.86
CA PRO A 28 47.59 1.29 -7.61
C PRO A 28 46.06 1.15 -7.55
N CYS A 29 45.43 1.48 -6.41
CA CYS A 29 43.99 1.29 -6.21
C CYS A 29 43.13 2.31 -6.96
N THR A 30 43.61 3.55 -7.12
CA THR A 30 42.90 4.60 -7.87
C THR A 30 42.96 4.36 -9.38
N LEU A 31 44.08 3.86 -9.90
CA LEU A 31 44.21 3.43 -11.30
C LEU A 31 43.34 2.20 -11.65
N PHE A 32 43.18 1.24 -10.72
CA PHE A 32 42.31 0.07 -10.93
C PHE A 32 40.81 0.43 -10.99
N MET A 33 40.38 1.41 -10.18
CA MET A 33 39.00 1.90 -10.18
C MET A 33 38.66 2.68 -11.46
N ILE A 34 39.61 3.47 -11.98
CA ILE A 34 39.42 4.20 -13.25
C ILE A 34 39.41 3.23 -14.45
N ALA A 35 40.29 2.22 -14.45
CA ALA A 35 40.34 1.21 -15.52
C ALA A 35 39.06 0.36 -15.59
N THR A 36 38.49 -0.04 -14.44
CA THR A 36 37.24 -0.83 -14.41
C THR A 36 36.01 -0.01 -14.83
N CYS A 37 35.97 1.29 -14.52
CA CYS A 37 34.94 2.20 -15.03
C CYS A 37 35.04 2.42 -16.55
N LEU A 38 36.25 2.57 -17.11
CA LEU A 38 36.46 2.73 -18.55
C LEU A 38 36.13 1.44 -19.33
N ILE A 39 36.48 0.27 -18.80
CA ILE A 39 36.13 -1.03 -19.41
C ILE A 39 34.62 -1.29 -19.38
N ARG A 40 33.91 -0.89 -18.31
CA ARG A 40 32.42 -0.98 -18.25
C ARG A 40 31.76 -0.02 -19.24
N SER A 41 32.29 1.18 -19.41
CA SER A 41 31.77 2.16 -20.37
C SER A 41 32.04 1.75 -21.82
N TYR A 42 33.19 1.12 -22.10
CA TYR A 42 33.51 0.57 -23.41
C TYR A 42 32.63 -0.64 -23.77
N ARG A 43 32.40 -1.58 -22.84
CA ARG A 43 31.48 -2.72 -23.05
C ARG A 43 30.02 -2.29 -23.27
N LYS A 44 29.57 -1.18 -22.69
CA LYS A 44 28.24 -0.59 -22.96
C LYS A 44 28.13 0.07 -24.35
N ARG A 45 29.23 0.58 -24.91
CA ARG A 45 29.25 1.16 -26.27
C ARG A 45 29.40 0.12 -27.39
N VAL A 46 30.14 -0.97 -27.15
CA VAL A 46 30.35 -2.02 -28.17
C VAL A 46 29.18 -3.01 -28.25
N GLY A 47 28.37 -3.13 -27.18
CA GLY A 47 27.18 -3.99 -27.17
C GLY A 47 25.95 -3.48 -27.95
N TYR A 48 26.04 -2.31 -28.61
CA TYR A 48 24.93 -1.71 -29.37
C TYR A 48 25.12 -1.77 -30.90
N GLN A 49 26.14 -2.47 -31.40
CA GLN A 49 26.36 -2.72 -32.82
C GLN A 49 26.51 -4.21 -33.11
N HIS A 50 25.42 -4.98 -32.96
CA HIS A 50 25.18 -6.15 -33.80
C HIS A 50 23.74 -6.66 -33.60
N LYS A 51 22.83 -6.23 -34.48
CA LYS A 51 21.73 -7.02 -35.05
C LYS A 51 20.94 -6.13 -36.01
N GLY A 52 21.41 -6.10 -37.25
CA GLY A 52 20.73 -5.52 -38.39
C GLY A 52 21.32 -6.10 -39.68
N ARG A 53 20.64 -7.10 -40.24
CA ARG A 53 20.62 -7.53 -41.66
C ARG A 53 19.31 -8.30 -41.82
N HIS A 54 18.29 -7.76 -42.48
CA HIS A 54 18.07 -7.54 -43.92
C HIS A 54 16.99 -8.52 -44.39
N PHE A 55 15.87 -7.97 -44.85
CA PHE A 55 15.23 -8.43 -46.07
C PHE A 55 14.69 -7.20 -46.81
N VAL A 56 15.00 -7.11 -48.10
CA VAL A 56 14.69 -6.02 -49.02
C VAL A 56 13.86 -6.58 -50.16
N SER A 57 12.77 -5.91 -50.52
CA SER A 57 12.38 -5.55 -51.91
C SER A 57 11.16 -4.64 -51.82
N GLN A 58 11.26 -3.33 -52.12
CA GLN A 58 10.92 -2.69 -53.42
C GLN A 58 9.47 -2.97 -53.85
N THR A 59 8.57 -2.00 -54.07
CA THR A 59 8.67 -0.85 -54.99
C THR A 59 7.68 0.31 -54.68
N SER A 60 8.21 1.53 -54.80
CA SER A 60 7.74 2.80 -55.43
C SER A 60 6.34 3.48 -55.21
N PRO A 61 6.27 4.83 -55.40
CA PRO A 61 5.27 5.74 -54.80
C PRO A 61 4.43 6.60 -55.79
N GLN A 62 3.38 7.29 -55.31
CA GLN A 62 2.78 8.49 -55.95
C GLN A 62 2.25 9.45 -54.86
N HIS A 63 2.84 10.66 -54.72
CA HIS A 63 2.34 11.99 -55.15
C HIS A 63 1.01 12.42 -54.48
N SER A 64 1.01 13.33 -53.48
CA SER A 64 1.21 14.80 -53.47
C SER A 64 -0.04 15.65 -53.77
N SER A 65 -0.52 16.40 -52.76
CA SER A 65 -1.12 17.76 -52.77
C SER A 65 -1.89 17.95 -51.44
N SER A 66 -1.59 18.86 -50.50
CA SER A 66 -1.63 20.34 -50.54
C SER A 66 -3.07 20.84 -50.76
N PHE A 67 -3.77 21.62 -49.93
CA PHE A 67 -3.47 22.93 -49.33
C PHE A 67 -4.63 23.30 -48.34
N PHE A 68 -4.30 24.03 -47.26
CA PHE A 68 -5.01 25.14 -46.59
C PHE A 68 -6.52 25.11 -46.25
N GLY A 69 -6.81 25.27 -44.94
CA GLY A 69 -7.34 26.53 -44.40
C GLY A 69 -8.87 26.79 -44.34
N PRO A 70 -9.35 27.69 -43.45
CA PRO A 70 -10.55 27.47 -42.63
C PRO A 70 -11.69 28.51 -42.83
N PHE A 71 -12.93 28.18 -42.42
CA PHE A 71 -14.06 29.12 -42.23
C PHE A 71 -14.94 28.57 -41.08
N SER A 72 -15.02 29.21 -39.91
CA SER A 72 -15.78 30.42 -39.52
C SER A 72 -17.24 30.15 -39.09
N ALA A 73 -17.64 30.88 -38.06
CA ALA A 73 -18.81 30.70 -37.21
C ALA A 73 -20.14 31.29 -37.75
N LEU A 74 -21.15 31.12 -36.90
CA LEU A 74 -22.47 31.78 -36.79
C LEU A 74 -23.64 31.15 -37.55
N TRP A 75 -24.69 30.78 -36.81
CA TRP A 75 -26.01 31.45 -36.76
C TRP A 75 -26.93 30.72 -35.74
N SER A 76 -27.58 31.48 -34.84
CA SER A 76 -28.80 31.10 -34.07
C SER A 76 -30.04 31.65 -34.82
N PRO A 77 -31.31 31.70 -34.34
CA PRO A 77 -31.98 31.24 -33.09
C PRO A 77 -33.44 30.67 -33.30
N ILE A 78 -34.25 30.61 -32.22
CA ILE A 78 -35.77 30.60 -32.14
C ILE A 78 -36.40 29.17 -32.12
N SER A 79 -37.40 28.76 -31.30
CA SER A 79 -38.49 29.39 -30.49
C SER A 79 -39.03 28.44 -29.40
N GLN A 80 -39.59 29.01 -28.32
CA GLN A 80 -40.56 28.38 -27.40
C GLN A 80 -41.97 28.31 -28.02
N VAL A 81 -42.77 27.29 -27.67
CA VAL A 81 -44.25 27.37 -27.55
C VAL A 81 -44.77 26.34 -26.51
N ASP A 82 -45.52 26.82 -25.52
CA ASP A 82 -46.45 26.10 -24.61
C ASP A 82 -47.81 25.87 -25.30
N ILE A 83 -48.48 24.72 -25.14
CA ILE A 83 -49.96 24.57 -25.21
C ILE A 83 -50.49 23.44 -24.28
N SER A 84 -51.69 23.69 -23.77
CA SER A 84 -52.53 23.19 -22.67
C SER A 84 -53.45 21.94 -22.84
N SER A 85 -53.80 21.31 -21.69
CA SER A 85 -55.12 20.68 -21.29
C SER A 85 -55.63 19.34 -21.95
N PRO A 86 -56.79 18.73 -21.58
CA PRO A 86 -57.16 17.98 -20.36
C PRO A 86 -57.81 16.56 -20.60
N SER A 87 -58.02 15.79 -19.51
CA SER A 87 -59.07 14.76 -19.16
C SER A 87 -59.66 13.67 -20.11
N GLU A 88 -59.67 12.41 -19.60
CA GLU A 88 -60.66 11.27 -19.72
C GLU A 88 -61.04 10.66 -21.10
N GLN A 89 -61.39 9.38 -21.35
CA GLN A 89 -61.51 8.07 -20.65
C GLN A 89 -61.78 6.95 -21.74
N VAL A 90 -61.65 5.64 -21.38
CA VAL A 90 -62.45 4.45 -21.88
C VAL A 90 -62.08 3.78 -23.24
N LEU A 91 -61.99 2.44 -23.51
CA LEU A 91 -62.26 1.12 -22.86
C LEU A 91 -61.56 -0.11 -23.57
N LEU A 92 -61.16 -1.13 -22.77
CA LEU A 92 -61.25 -2.64 -22.88
C LEU A 92 -60.37 -3.50 -23.85
N PRO A 93 -60.16 -4.85 -23.60
CA PRO A 93 -60.83 -5.75 -22.63
C PRO A 93 -59.96 -6.69 -21.72
N ARG A 94 -60.64 -7.26 -20.71
CA ARG A 94 -60.22 -8.24 -19.67
C ARG A 94 -59.97 -9.68 -20.20
N ARG A 95 -59.06 -10.42 -19.55
CA ARG A 95 -59.32 -11.79 -19.04
C ARG A 95 -58.38 -12.21 -17.90
N THR A 96 -58.97 -12.85 -16.91
CA THR A 96 -58.43 -13.30 -15.62
C THR A 96 -57.73 -14.65 -15.68
N THR A 97 -56.76 -14.95 -14.80
CA THR A 97 -56.77 -16.15 -13.93
C THR A 97 -55.73 -16.04 -12.81
N LYS A 98 -56.19 -16.20 -11.56
CA LYS A 98 -55.38 -16.51 -10.38
C LYS A 98 -54.88 -17.96 -10.50
N ARG A 99 -53.60 -18.21 -10.21
CA ARG A 99 -53.13 -19.55 -9.82
C ARG A 99 -52.36 -19.46 -8.52
N ASN A 100 -52.98 -20.05 -7.49
CA ASN A 100 -52.47 -20.28 -6.15
C ASN A 100 -51.22 -21.18 -6.20
N MET A 101 -50.10 -20.74 -5.61
CA MET A 101 -49.04 -21.66 -5.19
C MET A 101 -49.47 -22.30 -3.85
N ARG A 102 -49.82 -23.58 -3.92
CA ARG A 102 -50.02 -24.44 -2.75
C ARG A 102 -48.69 -24.61 -2.00
N TYR A 103 -48.69 -24.24 -0.72
CA TYR A 103 -47.72 -24.79 0.22
C TYR A 103 -48.01 -26.29 0.39
N GLN A 104 -47.07 -27.15 0.00
CA GLN A 104 -47.07 -28.54 0.42
C GLN A 104 -46.32 -28.64 1.75
N THR A 105 -47.08 -28.78 2.84
CA THR A 105 -46.57 -29.26 4.12
C THR A 105 -46.27 -30.75 4.00
N SER A 106 -44.98 -31.10 3.90
CA SER A 106 -44.53 -32.47 4.16
C SER A 106 -43.87 -32.51 5.53
N ALA A 107 -44.59 -33.06 6.51
CA ALA A 107 -44.06 -33.35 7.83
C ALA A 107 -43.04 -34.50 7.70
N ARG A 108 -41.75 -34.16 7.64
CA ARG A 108 -40.68 -35.13 7.89
C ARG A 108 -40.47 -35.22 9.40
N GLN A 109 -40.87 -36.34 9.99
CA GLN A 109 -40.46 -36.72 11.33
C GLN A 109 -38.93 -36.85 11.36
N PHE A 110 -38.26 -35.86 11.95
CA PHE A 110 -36.84 -35.97 12.29
C PHE A 110 -36.72 -36.80 13.57
N LYS A 111 -36.22 -38.03 13.44
CA LYS A 111 -35.72 -38.80 14.59
C LYS A 111 -34.46 -38.10 15.10
N THR A 112 -34.54 -37.46 16.27
CA THR A 112 -33.41 -36.91 17.00
C THR A 112 -32.53 -38.07 17.50
N LYS A 113 -31.49 -38.42 16.75
CA LYS A 113 -30.32 -39.10 17.33
C LYS A 113 -29.53 -38.03 18.08
N LYS A 114 -29.50 -38.12 19.41
CA LYS A 114 -28.50 -37.43 20.24
C LYS A 114 -27.13 -37.98 19.83
N GLN A 115 -26.47 -37.30 18.91
CA GLN A 115 -25.07 -37.54 18.62
C GLN A 115 -24.29 -36.76 19.67
N ILE A 116 -23.76 -37.49 20.65
CA ILE A 116 -22.75 -36.94 21.56
C ILE A 116 -21.53 -36.69 20.68
N VAL A 117 -21.35 -35.44 20.25
CA VAL A 117 -20.13 -34.99 19.60
C VAL A 117 -19.08 -34.93 20.70
N VAL A 118 -18.31 -36.00 20.83
CA VAL A 118 -17.06 -35.95 21.59
C VAL A 118 -16.11 -35.09 20.75
N THR A 119 -16.04 -33.80 21.07
CA THR A 119 -14.97 -32.93 20.59
C THR A 119 -13.66 -33.40 21.20
N THR A 120 -12.98 -34.30 20.51
CA THR A 120 -11.57 -34.56 20.76
C THR A 120 -10.83 -33.30 20.31
N GLU A 121 -10.51 -32.41 21.24
CA GLU A 121 -9.54 -31.34 21.03
C GLU A 121 -8.19 -31.99 20.71
N THR A 122 -7.90 -32.21 19.42
CA THR A 122 -6.53 -32.47 19.00
C THR A 122 -5.72 -31.23 19.35
N PRO A 123 -4.64 -31.35 20.14
CA PRO A 123 -3.83 -30.19 20.48
C PRO A 123 -3.28 -29.61 19.18
N TYR A 124 -3.68 -28.37 18.87
CA TYR A 124 -3.12 -27.63 17.74
C TYR A 124 -1.61 -27.53 17.93
N VAL A 125 -0.85 -28.29 17.15
CA VAL A 125 0.62 -28.19 17.16
C VAL A 125 0.99 -26.82 16.62
N ILE A 126 1.55 -25.98 17.48
CA ILE A 126 2.03 -24.66 17.09
C ILE A 126 3.33 -24.85 16.29
N HIS A 127 3.25 -24.64 14.98
CA HIS A 127 4.41 -24.69 14.10
C HIS A 127 5.14 -23.34 14.12
N LYS A 128 6.23 -23.24 14.88
CA LYS A 128 7.14 -22.09 14.76
C LYS A 128 7.83 -22.13 13.40
N THR A 129 7.94 -20.98 12.76
CA THR A 129 8.63 -20.82 11.47
C THR A 129 9.63 -19.69 11.57
N THR A 130 10.73 -19.74 10.83
CA THR A 130 11.74 -18.66 10.82
C THR A 130 11.13 -17.37 10.29
N GLN A 131 11.12 -16.32 11.12
CA GLN A 131 10.51 -15.03 10.81
C GLN A 131 11.58 -13.93 10.60
N PRO A 132 11.46 -13.09 9.55
CA PRO A 132 12.53 -12.17 9.18
C PRO A 132 12.53 -10.86 9.98
N TYR A 133 11.36 -10.45 10.46
CA TYR A 133 11.15 -9.16 11.13
C TYR A 133 10.94 -9.36 12.63
N ASP A 134 11.35 -8.34 13.38
CA ASP A 134 11.25 -8.29 14.84
C ASP A 134 9.91 -7.68 15.30
N ALA A 135 9.29 -6.84 14.45
CA ALA A 135 8.04 -6.17 14.71
C ALA A 135 7.23 -5.96 13.43
N PHE A 136 5.91 -5.76 13.58
CA PHE A 136 5.01 -5.42 12.47
C PHE A 136 4.18 -4.20 12.86
N LEU A 137 4.04 -3.25 11.93
CA LEU A 137 3.25 -2.04 12.10
C LEU A 137 2.06 -2.12 11.16
N VAL A 138 0.91 -2.50 11.70
CA VAL A 138 -0.33 -2.62 10.95
C VAL A 138 -1.00 -1.25 10.87
N LEU A 139 -1.48 -0.86 9.68
CA LEU A 139 -2.21 0.39 9.48
C LEU A 139 -3.32 0.20 8.45
N ASP A 140 -4.30 1.10 8.51
CA ASP A 140 -5.35 1.29 7.52
C ASP A 140 -5.72 2.79 7.50
N LEU A 141 -5.43 3.49 6.42
CA LEU A 141 -5.59 4.94 6.33
C LEU A 141 -6.96 5.29 5.78
N GLU A 142 -7.66 6.19 6.45
CA GLU A 142 -8.82 6.84 5.85
C GLU A 142 -8.38 8.09 5.10
N GLY A 143 -8.94 8.29 3.91
CA GLY A 143 -8.67 9.44 3.05
C GLY A 143 -9.94 10.20 2.68
N THR A 144 -9.81 11.48 2.38
CA THR A 144 -10.88 12.25 1.74
C THR A 144 -11.31 11.56 0.45
N CYS A 145 -12.61 11.49 0.20
CA CYS A 145 -13.15 10.83 -0.98
C CYS A 145 -14.44 11.48 -1.47
N GLU A 146 -14.73 11.30 -2.76
CA GLU A 146 -15.97 11.77 -3.39
C GLU A 146 -16.64 10.61 -4.12
N LEU A 147 -17.98 10.60 -4.11
CA LEU A 147 -18.75 9.58 -4.80
C LEU A 147 -18.48 9.63 -6.31
N GLY A 148 -18.23 8.48 -6.92
CA GLY A 148 -17.95 8.38 -8.36
C GLY A 148 -16.48 8.55 -8.74
N THR A 149 -15.61 8.85 -7.76
CA THR A 149 -14.15 8.92 -7.99
C THR A 149 -13.46 7.58 -7.69
N ASP A 150 -12.24 7.41 -8.20
CA ASP A 150 -11.42 6.22 -7.99
C ASP A 150 -10.12 6.52 -7.20
N PHE A 151 -9.21 5.55 -7.12
CA PHE A 151 -7.90 5.71 -6.49
C PHE A 151 -6.96 6.70 -7.21
N ASN A 152 -7.38 7.36 -8.28
CA ASN A 152 -6.65 8.48 -8.88
C ASN A 152 -7.07 9.83 -8.29
N TYR A 153 -8.13 9.92 -7.48
CA TYR A 153 -8.51 11.18 -6.82
C TYR A 153 -7.38 11.71 -5.91
N PRO A 154 -7.23 13.04 -5.71
CA PRO A 154 -6.23 13.60 -4.79
C PRO A 154 -6.67 13.45 -3.32
N ASN A 155 -6.75 12.20 -2.86
CA ASN A 155 -7.11 11.90 -1.47
C ASN A 155 -6.09 12.52 -0.50
N GLU A 156 -6.59 13.15 0.55
CA GLU A 156 -5.81 13.55 1.72
C GLU A 156 -6.10 12.59 2.88
N ILE A 157 -5.08 12.10 3.58
CA ILE A 157 -5.24 11.27 4.78
C ILE A 157 -5.97 12.08 5.85
N ILE A 158 -7.01 11.49 6.45
CA ILE A 158 -7.86 12.09 7.49
C ILE A 158 -7.92 11.24 8.77
N GLU A 159 -7.55 9.97 8.73
CA GLU A 159 -7.26 9.14 9.90
C GLU A 159 -5.97 8.36 9.69
N PHE A 160 -5.10 8.38 10.71
CA PHE A 160 -3.82 7.68 10.68
C PHE A 160 -3.66 6.80 11.94
N PRO A 161 -4.15 5.56 11.87
CA PRO A 161 -3.98 4.55 12.91
C PRO A 161 -2.76 3.67 12.62
N VAL A 162 -2.08 3.23 13.67
CA VAL A 162 -1.00 2.23 13.60
C VAL A 162 -1.06 1.32 14.82
N ARG A 163 -0.99 0.00 14.61
CA ARG A 163 -0.92 -0.99 15.70
C ARG A 163 0.37 -1.78 15.62
N LEU A 164 1.12 -1.77 16.71
CA LEU A 164 2.40 -2.47 16.82
C LEU A 164 2.19 -3.91 17.29
N LEU A 165 2.71 -4.86 16.51
CA LEU A 165 2.79 -6.27 16.88
C LEU A 165 4.26 -6.69 17.07
N GLN A 166 4.52 -7.51 18.08
CA GLN A 166 5.82 -8.17 18.28
C GLN A 166 5.63 -9.64 18.64
N TRP A 167 6.66 -10.44 18.42
CA TRP A 167 6.64 -11.86 18.75
C TRP A 167 6.60 -12.08 20.26
N LYS A 168 5.65 -12.90 20.73
CA LYS A 168 5.56 -13.34 22.12
C LYS A 168 6.54 -14.48 22.43
N ASP A 169 6.84 -15.30 21.41
CA ASP A 169 7.47 -16.61 21.59
C ASP A 169 8.70 -16.83 20.70
N ARG A 170 9.35 -15.75 20.24
CA ARG A 170 10.51 -15.84 19.35
C ARG A 170 11.69 -16.50 20.05
N ALA A 171 12.24 -17.53 19.41
CA ALA A 171 13.44 -18.23 19.84
C ALA A 171 14.71 -17.62 19.20
N ASP A 172 15.87 -17.99 19.74
CA ASP A 172 17.19 -17.49 19.30
C ASP A 172 17.53 -17.88 17.85
N ASP A 173 16.98 -18.99 17.36
CA ASP A 173 17.08 -19.43 15.97
C ASP A 173 16.21 -18.62 14.99
N GLY A 174 15.52 -17.60 15.51
CA GLY A 174 14.64 -16.71 14.75
C GLY A 174 13.27 -17.30 14.44
N THR A 175 12.94 -18.49 14.94
CA THR A 175 11.61 -19.08 14.78
C THR A 175 10.60 -18.46 15.75
N ALA A 176 9.39 -18.22 15.26
CA ALA A 176 8.29 -17.69 16.06
C ALA A 176 6.94 -18.12 15.46
N SER A 177 5.87 -17.99 16.25
CA SER A 177 4.51 -18.35 15.81
C SER A 177 3.45 -17.37 16.27
N THR A 178 3.65 -16.69 17.40
CA THR A 178 2.61 -15.95 18.09
C THR A 178 2.97 -14.47 18.17
N LEU A 179 2.17 -13.64 17.51
CA LEU A 179 2.25 -12.19 17.66
C LEU A 179 1.39 -11.72 18.83
N LYS A 180 1.84 -10.65 19.49
CA LYS A 180 1.10 -9.91 20.52
C LYS A 180 1.02 -8.44 20.13
N ALA A 181 -0.14 -7.84 20.31
CA ALA A 181 -0.29 -6.39 20.22
C ALA A 181 0.39 -5.72 21.42
N ILE A 182 1.27 -4.77 21.13
CA ILE A 182 2.14 -4.13 22.12
C ILE A 182 1.67 -2.71 22.44
N ASP A 183 1.38 -1.93 21.40
CA ASP A 183 0.99 -0.53 21.54
C ASP A 183 0.15 -0.12 20.32
N GLU A 184 -0.57 1.00 20.44
CA GLU A 184 -1.43 1.53 19.39
C GLU A 184 -1.29 3.06 19.32
N PHE A 185 -1.30 3.57 18.09
CA PHE A 185 -1.29 4.98 17.77
C PHE A 185 -2.52 5.29 16.92
N ARG A 186 -3.13 6.44 17.16
CA ARG A 186 -4.20 6.98 16.33
C ARG A 186 -4.16 8.50 16.37
N THR A 187 -4.29 9.13 15.21
CA THR A 187 -4.61 10.55 15.10
C THR A 187 -5.52 10.78 13.91
N PHE A 188 -6.46 11.72 14.04
CA PHE A 188 -7.06 12.33 12.85
C PHE A 188 -6.05 13.30 12.22
N VAL A 189 -6.28 13.66 10.97
CA VAL A 189 -5.44 14.58 10.21
C VAL A 189 -6.32 15.60 9.51
N LYS A 190 -5.92 16.87 9.59
CA LYS A 190 -6.62 17.98 8.95
C LYS A 190 -6.26 18.06 7.46
N PRO A 191 -7.22 17.86 6.54
CA PRO A 191 -6.99 18.10 5.11
C PRO A 191 -6.80 19.59 4.86
N THR A 192 -5.96 19.92 3.88
CA THR A 192 -5.50 21.28 3.58
C THR A 192 -5.84 21.75 2.17
N TRP A 193 -5.97 20.83 1.21
CA TRP A 193 -6.40 21.18 -0.14
C TRP A 193 -7.92 21.24 -0.23
N ARG A 194 -8.62 20.21 0.27
CA ARG A 194 -10.08 20.20 0.40
C ARG A 194 -10.47 19.96 1.86
N PRO A 195 -10.47 21.02 2.70
CA PRO A 195 -10.65 20.88 4.14
C PRO A 195 -12.06 20.42 4.54
N THR A 196 -13.07 20.64 3.70
CA THR A 196 -14.45 20.21 3.95
C THR A 196 -14.69 18.81 3.42
N LEU A 197 -15.04 17.88 4.31
CA LEU A 197 -15.36 16.51 3.96
C LEU A 197 -16.66 16.45 3.16
N SER A 198 -16.68 15.59 2.13
CA SER A 198 -17.93 15.30 1.43
C SER A 198 -18.90 14.53 2.34
N GLN A 199 -20.20 14.62 2.05
CA GLN A 199 -21.20 13.84 2.76
C GLN A 199 -20.93 12.33 2.60
N PHE A 200 -20.52 11.90 1.40
CA PHE A 200 -20.14 10.52 1.12
C PHE A 200 -18.98 10.06 2.01
N CYS A 201 -17.92 10.86 2.11
CA CYS A 201 -16.75 10.55 2.94
C CYS A 201 -17.12 10.42 4.41
N THR A 202 -17.91 11.36 4.94
CA THR A 202 -18.38 11.34 6.33
C THR A 202 -19.26 10.11 6.61
N GLN A 203 -20.16 9.75 5.69
CA GLN A 203 -21.02 8.56 5.84
C GLN A 203 -20.22 7.26 5.75
N LEU A 204 -19.27 7.18 4.82
CA LEU A 204 -18.42 6.01 4.62
C LEU A 204 -17.54 5.79 5.85
N THR A 205 -16.77 6.80 6.26
CA THR A 205 -15.74 6.68 7.29
C THR A 205 -16.26 6.88 8.72
N GLY A 206 -17.39 7.56 8.89
CA GLY A 206 -17.89 7.99 10.19
C GLY A 206 -17.08 9.15 10.81
N ILE A 207 -16.07 9.67 10.10
CA ILE A 207 -15.27 10.82 10.54
C ILE A 207 -16.06 12.10 10.30
N THR A 208 -16.21 12.89 11.36
CA THR A 208 -16.93 14.17 11.33
C THR A 208 -16.03 15.34 10.94
N GLN A 209 -16.64 16.42 10.46
CA GLN A 209 -15.92 17.65 10.14
C GLN A 209 -15.17 18.20 11.36
N ASP A 210 -15.80 18.23 12.53
CA ASP A 210 -15.20 18.75 13.77
C ASP A 210 -13.92 17.98 14.17
N GLN A 211 -13.88 16.67 13.92
CA GLN A 211 -12.70 15.84 14.18
C GLN A 211 -11.52 16.23 13.30
N VAL A 212 -11.73 16.46 12.00
CA VAL A 212 -10.65 16.89 11.10
C VAL A 212 -10.31 18.37 11.27
N ASP A 213 -11.26 19.22 11.63
CA ASP A 213 -11.02 20.64 11.86
C ASP A 213 -10.10 20.89 13.05
N SER A 214 -10.26 20.07 14.10
CA SER A 214 -9.47 20.09 15.34
C SER A 214 -8.18 19.25 15.26
N ALA A 215 -7.99 18.52 14.16
CA ALA A 215 -6.85 17.63 13.99
C ALA A 215 -5.54 18.37 13.66
N PRO A 216 -4.37 17.76 13.97
CA PRO A 216 -3.09 18.24 13.47
C PRO A 216 -3.03 18.18 11.94
N ARG A 217 -2.18 19.01 11.34
CA ARG A 217 -1.78 18.84 9.93
C ARG A 217 -0.95 17.57 9.76
N PHE A 218 -0.83 17.08 8.53
CA PHE A 218 -0.10 15.83 8.25
C PHE A 218 1.36 15.86 8.75
N SER A 219 2.08 16.96 8.58
CA SER A 219 3.46 17.10 9.08
C SER A 219 3.55 16.92 10.61
N GLU A 220 2.59 17.45 11.36
CA GLU A 220 2.51 17.31 12.81
C GLU A 220 2.07 15.89 13.21
N ALA A 221 1.19 15.26 12.44
CA ALA A 221 0.82 13.85 12.60
C ALA A 221 2.03 12.93 12.43
N LEU A 222 2.93 13.22 11.47
CA LEU A 222 4.19 12.49 11.33
C LEU A 222 5.10 12.63 12.54
N VAL A 223 5.24 13.83 13.10
CA VAL A 223 6.01 14.03 14.35
C VAL A 223 5.45 13.18 15.49
N LYS A 224 4.13 13.11 15.64
CA LYS A 224 3.48 12.27 16.65
C LYS A 224 3.73 10.78 16.40
N LEU A 225 3.67 10.33 15.15
CA LEU A 225 3.98 8.94 14.80
C LEU A 225 5.46 8.62 15.02
N GLU A 226 6.38 9.52 14.69
CA GLU A 226 7.80 9.35 15.00
C GLU A 226 8.05 9.20 16.50
N ALA A 227 7.38 10.03 17.32
CA ALA A 227 7.46 9.88 18.77
C ALA A 227 6.96 8.50 19.24
N PHE A 228 5.89 7.99 18.65
CA PHE A 228 5.40 6.62 18.89
C PHE A 228 6.42 5.55 18.49
N LEU A 229 7.08 5.69 17.33
CA LEU A 229 8.10 4.75 16.86
C LEU A 229 9.35 4.78 17.77
N VAL A 230 9.76 5.96 18.23
CA VAL A 230 10.87 6.15 19.19
C VAL A 230 10.53 5.54 20.54
N LYS A 231 9.35 5.85 21.09
CA LYS A 231 8.86 5.29 22.36
C LYS A 231 8.92 3.76 22.38
N ASN A 232 8.61 3.14 21.23
CA ASN A 232 8.60 1.68 21.07
C ASN A 232 9.96 1.08 20.65
N GLY A 233 11.03 1.88 20.60
CA GLY A 233 12.38 1.44 20.26
C GLY A 233 12.52 0.90 18.83
N LEU A 234 11.72 1.42 17.90
CA LEU A 234 11.71 1.00 16.50
C LEU A 234 12.67 1.83 15.65
N ILE A 235 12.82 3.12 15.98
CA ILE A 235 13.73 4.05 15.32
C ILE A 235 14.52 4.86 16.35
N ASP A 236 15.68 5.35 15.92
CA ASP A 236 16.54 6.21 16.72
C ASP A 236 15.94 7.63 16.84
N VAL A 237 16.03 8.20 18.05
CA VAL A 237 15.38 9.49 18.36
C VAL A 237 15.93 10.65 17.53
N HIS A 238 17.23 10.64 17.20
CA HIS A 238 17.90 11.73 16.51
C HIS A 238 18.02 11.48 15.01
N THR A 239 18.54 10.32 14.62
CA THR A 239 18.81 9.97 13.22
C THR A 239 17.59 9.44 12.47
N LYS A 240 16.51 9.07 13.19
CA LYS A 240 15.29 8.44 12.65
C LYS A 240 15.52 7.12 11.92
N LYS A 241 16.74 6.57 12.00
CA LYS A 241 17.09 5.28 11.40
C LYS A 241 16.46 4.13 12.18
N ARG A 242 16.13 3.05 11.47
CA ARG A 242 15.56 1.85 12.08
C ARG A 242 16.54 1.22 13.09
N LEU A 243 16.05 0.97 14.30
CA LEU A 243 16.74 0.20 15.34
C LEU A 243 16.35 -1.28 15.33
N LYS A 244 15.14 -1.58 14.81
CA LYS A 244 14.60 -2.93 14.64
C LYS A 244 14.21 -3.17 13.19
N ARG A 245 14.25 -4.43 12.76
CA ARG A 245 13.65 -4.82 11.48
C ARG A 245 12.14 -4.87 11.70
N PHE A 246 11.42 -3.90 11.15
CA PHE A 246 9.96 -3.92 11.15
C PHE A 246 9.39 -3.86 9.75
N CYS A 247 8.22 -4.47 9.58
CA CYS A 247 7.47 -4.48 8.33
C CYS A 247 6.13 -3.77 8.53
N TRP A 248 5.76 -2.91 7.59
CA TRP A 248 4.44 -2.29 7.55
C TRP A 248 3.42 -3.27 6.95
N CYS A 249 2.19 -3.29 7.47
CA CYS A 249 1.15 -4.20 7.00
C CYS A 249 -0.16 -3.45 6.75
N SER A 250 -0.78 -3.68 5.61
CA SER A 250 -2.05 -3.05 5.20
C SER A 250 -2.95 -4.02 4.43
N ASP A 251 -4.25 -3.73 4.35
CA ASP A 251 -5.21 -4.50 3.54
C ASP A 251 -5.19 -4.06 2.06
N GLY A 252 -4.14 -4.47 1.37
CA GLY A 252 -3.87 -4.04 0.00
C GLY A 252 -2.72 -3.04 -0.09
N PRO A 253 -2.34 -2.64 -1.31
CA PRO A 253 -1.17 -1.80 -1.52
C PRO A 253 -1.43 -0.31 -1.32
N TRP A 254 -2.69 0.14 -1.28
CA TRP A 254 -3.06 1.54 -1.51
C TRP A 254 -2.58 2.50 -0.41
N ASP A 255 -2.62 2.11 0.86
CA ASP A 255 -2.31 3.00 1.98
C ASP A 255 -0.93 3.66 1.84
N ILE A 256 0.11 2.84 1.67
CA ILE A 256 1.48 3.36 1.61
C ILE A 256 1.86 3.68 0.16
N ARG A 257 1.49 2.85 -0.82
CA ARG A 257 1.87 3.05 -2.23
C ARG A 257 1.22 4.28 -2.84
N ASP A 258 -0.01 4.60 -2.42
CA ASP A 258 -0.83 5.63 -3.03
C ASP A 258 -1.14 6.75 -2.05
N PHE A 259 -1.88 6.50 -0.96
CA PHE A 259 -2.34 7.56 -0.05
C PHE A 259 -1.18 8.30 0.62
N PHE A 260 -0.21 7.58 1.16
CA PHE A 260 0.94 8.22 1.80
C PHE A 260 1.79 9.03 0.81
N VAL A 261 1.99 8.51 -0.41
CA VAL A 261 2.74 9.21 -1.47
C VAL A 261 2.00 10.49 -1.91
N LYS A 262 0.68 10.40 -2.14
CA LYS A 262 -0.16 11.57 -2.45
C LYS A 262 -0.11 12.59 -1.32
N GLN A 263 -0.27 12.15 -0.09
CA GLN A 263 -0.27 13.05 1.07
C GLN A 263 1.06 13.78 1.22
N CYS A 264 2.20 13.10 1.03
CA CYS A 264 3.52 13.72 1.03
C CYS A 264 3.61 14.82 -0.04
N PHE A 265 3.10 14.57 -1.26
CA PHE A 265 3.05 15.58 -2.32
C PHE A 265 2.18 16.78 -1.93
N ILE A 266 0.94 16.54 -1.47
CA ILE A 266 -0.03 17.59 -1.13
C ILE A 266 0.49 18.45 0.03
N SER A 267 1.05 17.81 1.06
CA SER A 267 1.59 18.48 2.25
C SER A 267 2.99 19.08 2.02
N GLN A 268 3.60 18.84 0.86
CA GLN A 268 4.98 19.23 0.56
C GLN A 268 5.99 18.72 1.59
N VAL A 269 5.79 17.50 2.06
CA VAL A 269 6.65 16.82 3.03
C VAL A 269 7.44 15.72 2.33
N GLU A 270 8.74 15.63 2.63
CA GLU A 270 9.54 14.49 2.19
C GLU A 270 9.06 13.21 2.89
N MET A 271 8.76 12.16 2.12
CA MET A 271 8.33 10.88 2.67
C MET A 271 9.39 10.31 3.63
N PRO A 272 9.13 10.06 4.92
CA PRO A 272 10.18 9.65 5.86
C PRO A 272 10.82 8.29 5.51
N GLU A 273 12.12 8.11 5.74
CA GLU A 273 12.84 6.88 5.37
C GLU A 273 12.22 5.61 6.00
N TRP A 274 11.75 5.71 7.24
CA TRP A 274 11.21 4.59 8.00
C TRP A 274 9.95 3.96 7.37
N ILE A 275 9.22 4.67 6.49
CA ILE A 275 8.04 4.13 5.78
C ILE A 275 8.34 3.71 4.33
N ARG A 276 9.55 3.98 3.81
CA ARG A 276 9.87 3.76 2.39
C ARG A 276 10.05 2.29 1.98
N GLY A 277 9.96 1.33 2.89
CA GLY A 277 10.28 -0.07 2.59
C GLY A 277 9.70 -1.08 3.57
N ASP A 278 9.79 -2.36 3.18
CA ASP A 278 9.24 -3.53 3.86
C ASP A 278 7.73 -3.43 4.10
N ILE A 279 6.94 -3.64 3.05
CA ILE A 279 5.47 -3.56 3.09
C ILE A 279 4.85 -4.89 2.72
N LEU A 280 4.00 -5.37 3.62
CA LEU A 280 3.20 -6.58 3.52
C LEU A 280 1.75 -6.19 3.19
N ASP A 281 1.34 -6.41 1.95
CA ASP A 281 -0.07 -6.49 1.58
C ASP A 281 -0.63 -7.80 2.15
N VAL A 282 -1.40 -7.68 3.22
CA VAL A 282 -1.99 -8.81 3.96
C VAL A 282 -2.99 -9.56 3.10
N ARG A 283 -3.73 -8.85 2.24
CA ARG A 283 -4.71 -9.45 1.32
C ARG A 283 -4.07 -10.45 0.38
N SER A 284 -2.93 -10.07 -0.19
CA SER A 284 -2.13 -10.95 -1.07
C SER A 284 -1.65 -12.20 -0.34
N VAL A 285 -1.26 -12.09 0.95
CA VAL A 285 -0.84 -13.24 1.76
C VAL A 285 -2.01 -14.18 2.05
N VAL A 286 -3.18 -13.65 2.44
CA VAL A 286 -4.38 -14.47 2.67
C VAL A 286 -4.77 -15.20 1.39
N GLN A 287 -4.74 -14.51 0.25
CA GLN A 287 -5.02 -15.14 -1.05
C GLN A 287 -4.05 -16.29 -1.33
N GLN A 288 -2.74 -16.08 -1.16
CA GLN A 288 -1.74 -17.12 -1.37
C GLN A 288 -1.93 -18.30 -0.41
N TRP A 289 -2.19 -18.02 0.87
CA TRP A 289 -2.45 -19.05 1.87
C TRP A 289 -3.67 -19.90 1.48
N ARG A 290 -4.80 -19.28 1.09
CA ARG A 290 -6.00 -19.99 0.62
C ARG A 290 -5.71 -20.91 -0.57
N HIS A 291 -4.91 -20.43 -1.54
CA HIS A 291 -4.52 -21.26 -2.69
C HIS A 291 -3.66 -22.46 -2.28
N SER A 292 -2.74 -22.27 -1.33
CA SER A 292 -1.88 -23.36 -0.83
C SER A 292 -2.69 -24.47 -0.13
N GLN A 293 -3.77 -24.12 0.59
CA GLN A 293 -4.63 -25.10 1.24
C GLN A 293 -5.42 -25.96 0.25
N ASN A 294 -5.72 -25.41 -0.93
CA ASN A 294 -6.44 -26.12 -1.99
C ASN A 294 -5.51 -26.97 -2.89
N GLY A 295 -4.23 -27.13 -2.53
CA GLY A 295 -3.26 -27.89 -3.32
C GLY A 295 -2.87 -27.23 -4.65
N LEU A 296 -3.20 -25.95 -4.84
CA LEU A 296 -2.83 -25.19 -6.03
C LEU A 296 -1.44 -24.58 -5.81
N SER A 297 -0.43 -25.08 -6.54
CA SER A 297 0.91 -24.49 -6.53
C SER A 297 0.90 -23.16 -7.28
N VAL A 298 0.91 -22.04 -6.54
CA VAL A 298 1.06 -20.72 -7.15
C VAL A 298 2.54 -20.39 -7.24
N GLN A 299 3.18 -20.80 -8.33
CA GLN A 299 4.39 -20.14 -8.81
C GLN A 299 3.94 -18.84 -9.50
N TYR A 300 4.41 -17.67 -9.01
CA TYR A 300 4.22 -16.31 -9.56
C TYR A 300 2.96 -15.53 -9.12
N PRO A 301 3.07 -14.18 -8.99
CA PRO A 301 2.04 -13.36 -8.36
C PRO A 301 0.74 -13.40 -9.19
N PRO A 302 -0.42 -13.58 -8.55
CA PRO A 302 -1.64 -14.00 -9.23
C PRO A 302 -2.40 -12.81 -9.83
N TYR A 303 -1.70 -11.84 -10.44
CA TYR A 303 -2.34 -10.69 -11.10
C TYR A 303 -2.85 -11.04 -12.52
N ILE A 304 -2.44 -12.19 -13.08
CA ILE A 304 -2.78 -12.60 -14.44
C ILE A 304 -3.28 -14.05 -14.43
N ALA A 305 -4.50 -14.29 -13.97
CA ALA A 305 -5.23 -15.53 -14.26
C ALA A 305 -6.74 -15.32 -14.02
N THR A 306 -7.42 -14.96 -15.11
CA THR A 306 -8.82 -15.24 -15.48
C THR A 306 -9.78 -15.71 -14.38
N GLY A 307 -10.83 -14.92 -14.16
CA GLY A 307 -12.04 -15.30 -13.41
C GLY A 307 -12.40 -14.21 -12.41
N ILE A 308 -13.68 -13.84 -12.34
CA ILE A 308 -14.22 -12.86 -11.39
C ILE A 308 -13.84 -13.32 -9.98
N ARG A 309 -12.76 -12.76 -9.43
CA ARG A 309 -12.32 -13.05 -8.07
C ARG A 309 -13.07 -12.10 -7.15
N THR A 310 -13.83 -12.67 -6.23
CA THR A 310 -14.42 -11.90 -5.15
C THR A 310 -13.29 -11.16 -4.42
N PRO A 311 -13.32 -9.82 -4.36
CA PRO A 311 -12.31 -9.07 -3.64
C PRO A 311 -12.33 -9.52 -2.17
N LEU A 312 -11.14 -9.87 -1.66
CA LEU A 312 -10.97 -10.26 -0.25
C LEU A 312 -10.91 -9.01 0.62
N ASN A 313 -12.05 -8.37 0.87
CA ASN A 313 -12.13 -7.35 1.93
C ASN A 313 -11.80 -7.97 3.30
N ILE A 314 -11.57 -7.13 4.31
CA ILE A 314 -11.18 -7.57 5.66
C ILE A 314 -12.14 -8.63 6.22
N SER A 315 -13.46 -8.43 6.06
CA SER A 315 -14.47 -9.40 6.51
C SER A 315 -14.33 -10.77 5.82
N ALA A 316 -14.07 -10.78 4.51
CA ALA A 316 -13.84 -12.01 3.76
C ALA A 316 -12.50 -12.69 4.12
N GLN A 317 -11.48 -11.92 4.50
CA GLN A 317 -10.21 -12.47 4.99
C GLN A 317 -10.37 -13.11 6.38
N LEU A 318 -11.09 -12.46 7.29
CA LEU A 318 -11.42 -13.03 8.60
C LEU A 318 -12.16 -14.37 8.43
N ASN A 319 -13.19 -14.39 7.59
CA ASN A 319 -13.94 -15.62 7.28
C ASN A 319 -13.03 -16.70 6.68
N ALA A 320 -12.18 -16.35 5.70
CA ALA A 320 -11.26 -17.30 5.08
C ALA A 320 -10.25 -17.92 6.05
N LEU A 321 -9.97 -17.24 7.17
CA LEU A 321 -9.10 -17.71 8.23
C LEU A 321 -9.88 -18.24 9.45
N ASP A 322 -11.18 -18.52 9.31
CA ASP A 322 -12.03 -19.02 10.39
C ASP A 322 -11.97 -18.18 11.68
N LEU A 323 -11.70 -16.87 11.53
CA LEU A 323 -11.69 -15.91 12.63
C LEU A 323 -13.10 -15.41 12.91
N PRO A 324 -13.40 -14.97 14.16
CA PRO A 324 -14.65 -14.28 14.45
C PRO A 324 -14.83 -13.07 13.53
N ALA A 325 -16.09 -12.69 13.31
CA ALA A 325 -16.47 -11.60 12.42
C ALA A 325 -15.75 -10.27 12.75
N PHE A 326 -15.86 -9.32 11.81
CA PHE A 326 -15.30 -7.98 11.97
C PHE A 326 -15.77 -7.34 13.28
N GLU A 327 -14.83 -6.80 14.04
CA GLU A 327 -15.10 -6.11 15.30
C GLU A 327 -15.00 -4.59 15.10
N GLY A 328 -16.03 -3.84 15.53
CA GLY A 328 -16.07 -2.39 15.41
C GLY A 328 -16.78 -1.92 14.14
N ARG A 329 -16.45 -0.72 13.67
CA ARG A 329 -17.05 -0.09 12.49
C ARG A 329 -16.13 -0.22 11.28
N GLN A 330 -16.62 -0.81 10.18
CA GLN A 330 -15.89 -0.82 8.91
C GLN A 330 -15.69 0.60 8.39
N HIS A 331 -14.54 0.87 7.76
CA HIS A 331 -14.09 2.20 7.36
C HIS A 331 -13.87 3.13 8.56
N SER A 332 -13.61 2.57 9.73
CA SER A 332 -12.92 3.29 10.79
C SER A 332 -11.53 2.73 10.84
N GLY A 333 -10.54 3.51 10.41
CA GLY A 333 -9.19 3.00 10.20
C GLY A 333 -8.62 2.29 11.43
N ILE A 334 -8.94 2.73 12.65
CA ILE A 334 -8.48 2.05 13.86
C ILE A 334 -9.10 0.66 14.06
N ASP A 335 -10.39 0.49 13.76
CA ASP A 335 -11.07 -0.80 13.88
C ASP A 335 -10.63 -1.72 12.75
N ASP A 336 -10.48 -1.21 11.53
CA ASP A 336 -9.89 -1.94 10.41
C ASP A 336 -8.46 -2.40 10.72
N THR A 337 -7.61 -1.51 11.23
CA THR A 337 -6.24 -1.82 11.67
C THR A 337 -6.21 -2.95 12.71
N ARG A 338 -7.14 -2.96 13.67
CA ARG A 338 -7.25 -4.04 14.69
C ARG A 338 -7.64 -5.36 14.06
N ASN A 339 -8.57 -5.36 13.11
CA ASN A 339 -8.98 -6.57 12.39
C ASN A 339 -7.87 -7.10 11.47
N ILE A 340 -7.14 -6.23 10.77
CA ILE A 340 -5.96 -6.62 9.99
C ILE A 340 -4.89 -7.22 10.93
N ALA A 341 -4.69 -6.66 12.12
CA ALA A 341 -3.77 -7.24 13.10
C ALA A 341 -4.17 -8.65 13.57
N ARG A 342 -5.48 -8.94 13.68
CA ARG A 342 -5.99 -10.29 13.95
C ARG A 342 -5.65 -11.24 12.80
N ILE A 343 -5.83 -10.80 11.55
CA ILE A 343 -5.47 -11.56 10.34
C ILE A 343 -3.96 -11.87 10.31
N VAL A 344 -3.10 -10.86 10.50
CA VAL A 344 -1.63 -11.04 10.52
C VAL A 344 -1.19 -12.01 11.62
N THR A 345 -1.79 -11.89 12.80
CA THR A 345 -1.51 -12.79 13.94
C THR A 345 -1.90 -14.23 13.62
N GLU A 346 -3.04 -14.45 12.96
CA GLU A 346 -3.51 -15.78 12.60
C GLU A 346 -2.67 -16.40 11.47
N LEU A 347 -2.25 -15.62 10.47
CA LEU A 347 -1.31 -16.08 9.44
C LEU A 347 0.00 -16.56 10.07
N ALA A 348 0.55 -15.80 11.02
CA ALA A 348 1.74 -16.21 11.76
C ALA A 348 1.52 -17.52 12.54
N ARG A 349 0.39 -17.65 13.24
CA ARG A 349 0.02 -18.85 13.99
C ARG A 349 -0.09 -20.09 13.10
N ARG A 350 -0.53 -19.92 11.85
CA ARG A 350 -0.60 -20.96 10.82
C ARG A 350 0.76 -21.28 10.16
N GLY A 351 1.86 -20.73 10.67
CA GLY A 351 3.21 -20.98 10.16
C GLY A 351 3.55 -20.22 8.87
N VAL A 352 2.75 -19.21 8.50
CA VAL A 352 3.06 -18.39 7.33
C VAL A 352 4.27 -17.50 7.64
N ARG A 353 5.28 -17.55 6.77
CA ARG A 353 6.43 -16.66 6.84
C ARG A 353 6.04 -15.27 6.32
N LEU A 354 5.98 -14.28 7.21
CA LEU A 354 5.51 -12.93 6.90
C LEU A 354 6.62 -12.12 6.21
N MET A 355 6.50 -11.93 4.90
CA MET A 355 7.50 -11.30 4.03
C MET A 355 6.90 -10.13 3.24
N PRO A 356 7.59 -8.98 3.12
CA PRO A 356 7.17 -7.93 2.23
C PRO A 356 6.90 -8.44 0.82
N ASN A 357 5.80 -7.97 0.24
CA ASN A 357 5.35 -8.37 -1.09
C ASN A 357 4.93 -7.16 -1.93
N THR A 358 5.06 -5.94 -1.39
CA THR A 358 4.63 -4.70 -2.02
C THR A 358 5.81 -3.76 -2.19
N THR A 359 6.05 -3.33 -3.42
CA THR A 359 7.01 -2.28 -3.76
C THR A 359 6.29 -0.94 -3.83
N ILE A 360 6.91 0.09 -3.26
CA ILE A 360 6.44 1.48 -3.38
C ILE A 360 7.39 2.31 -4.23
N TYR A 361 6.83 3.33 -4.86
CA TYR A 361 7.57 4.29 -5.67
C TYR A 361 7.27 5.69 -5.13
N PRO A 362 8.09 6.22 -4.18
CA PRO A 362 7.87 7.55 -3.60
C PRO A 362 7.81 8.68 -4.64
N GLY A 363 8.43 8.50 -5.80
CA GLY A 363 8.37 9.42 -6.93
C GLY A 363 7.20 9.21 -7.89
N ARG A 364 6.24 8.33 -7.56
CA ARG A 364 5.04 8.12 -8.39
C ARG A 364 4.27 9.43 -8.53
N ARG A 365 3.77 9.69 -9.75
CA ARG A 365 3.00 10.89 -10.07
C ARG A 365 1.62 10.51 -10.59
N TRP A 366 0.64 11.37 -10.30
CA TRP A 366 -0.70 11.35 -10.87
C TRP A 366 -0.87 12.56 -11.79
N ARG A 367 -1.82 12.51 -12.73
CA ARG A 367 -2.01 13.56 -13.75
C ARG A 367 -2.25 14.94 -13.15
N TRP A 368 -3.03 14.99 -12.08
CA TRP A 368 -3.31 16.22 -11.33
C TRP A 368 -2.10 16.77 -10.54
N MET A 369 -0.96 16.07 -10.46
CA MET A 369 0.21 16.56 -9.75
C MET A 369 1.02 17.54 -10.60
N GLY A 370 0.91 18.83 -10.28
CA GLY A 370 1.75 19.92 -10.78
C GLY A 370 3.11 20.01 -10.07
N LYS A 371 3.74 21.19 -10.14
CA LYS A 371 5.03 21.44 -9.46
C LYS A 371 4.79 21.76 -7.98
N HIS A 372 5.68 21.32 -7.11
CA HIS A 372 5.73 21.73 -5.69
C HIS A 372 4.38 21.63 -4.94
N GLY A 373 3.72 20.47 -4.98
CA GLY A 373 2.43 20.27 -4.28
C GLY A 373 1.21 20.90 -4.97
N GLN A 374 1.38 21.54 -6.13
CA GLN A 374 0.27 22.08 -6.91
C GLN A 374 -0.65 20.96 -7.40
N ILE A 375 -1.96 21.15 -7.24
CA ILE A 375 -3.00 20.29 -7.81
C ILE A 375 -3.60 20.97 -9.04
N LEU A 376 -3.54 20.30 -10.19
CA LEU A 376 -4.05 20.78 -11.47
C LEU A 376 -5.55 20.44 -11.56
N GLN A 377 -6.40 21.47 -11.43
CA GLN A 377 -7.86 21.30 -11.38
C GLN A 377 -8.42 20.69 -12.68
N ASP A 378 -7.86 21.07 -13.83
CA ASP A 378 -8.31 20.60 -15.15
C ASP A 378 -7.98 19.11 -15.42
N GLU A 379 -7.19 18.49 -14.54
CA GLU A 379 -6.74 17.09 -14.64
C GLU A 379 -7.32 16.21 -13.52
N LEU A 380 -8.32 16.72 -12.79
CA LEU A 380 -9.02 15.93 -11.78
C LEU A 380 -9.92 14.86 -12.45
N PRO A 381 -9.96 13.64 -11.89
CA PRO A 381 -10.73 12.52 -12.44
C PRO A 381 -12.24 12.66 -12.24
#